data_AF-A0A3N5GYM3-F1
#
_entry.id   AF-A0A3N5GYM3-F1
#
_cell.length_a   1.000
_cell.length_b   1.000
_cell.length_c   1.000
_cell.angle_alpha   90.00
_cell.angle_beta   90.00
_cell.angle_gamma   90.00
#
_symmetry.space_group_name_H-M   'P 1'
#
loop_
_entity.id
_entity.type
_entity.pdbx_description
1 polymer ?
#
loop_
_entity_poly.entity_id
_entity_poly.type
_entity_poly.pdbx_seq_one_letter_code
_entity_poly.pdbx_strand_id
1 'polypeptide(L)'
;MPLSRWCASVSLVKGDMRDWPGTGDTFDAVVIACCSVSHMLTLDDRRRTWATAFRLLRPGGVFILDVRVPDLATLAEAQRVRPRAFVDLDIDATRRTVGEEARLLRCTATTNEPHLQRADVRLLYDRFDQRALA
;
A
#
# COMPACT_ATOMS: atom_id res chain seq x y z
N MET A 1 -34.55 21.36 14.05
CA MET A 1 -34.44 19.89 14.08
C MET A 1 -33.15 19.51 14.77
N PRO A 2 -33.14 18.69 15.82
CA PRO A 2 -31.92 18.17 16.41
C PRO A 2 -31.35 17.05 15.52
N LEU A 3 -30.07 17.15 15.17
CA LEU A 3 -29.34 16.07 14.49
C LEU A 3 -29.13 14.91 15.47
N SER A 4 -29.73 13.76 15.20
CA SER A 4 -29.50 12.54 15.99
C SER A 4 -28.03 12.12 15.87
N ARG A 5 -27.31 12.12 16.99
CA ARG A 5 -25.95 11.57 17.05
C ARG A 5 -26.04 10.05 16.90
N TRP A 6 -25.67 9.55 15.73
CA TRP A 6 -25.49 8.11 15.52
C TRP A 6 -24.31 7.63 16.36
N CYS A 7 -24.61 6.83 17.39
CA CYS A 7 -23.59 6.16 18.19
C CYS A 7 -23.25 4.84 17.50
N ALA A 8 -22.15 4.81 16.75
CA ALA A 8 -21.65 3.60 16.11
C ALA A 8 -20.68 2.87 17.06
N SER A 9 -20.98 1.60 17.37
CA SER A 9 -20.10 0.71 18.13
C SER A 9 -19.39 -0.27 17.18
N VAL A 10 -18.08 -0.47 17.37
CA VAL A 10 -17.28 -1.41 16.58
C VAL A 10 -16.66 -2.46 17.50
N SER A 11 -16.86 -3.74 17.17
CA SER A 11 -16.21 -4.86 17.85
C SER A 11 -14.94 -5.26 17.09
N LEU A 12 -13.79 -5.26 17.77
CA LEU A 12 -12.51 -5.70 17.20
C LEU A 12 -12.15 -7.08 17.75
N VAL A 13 -11.89 -8.03 16.85
CA VAL A 13 -11.57 -9.42 17.18
C VAL A 13 -10.15 -9.72 16.69
N LYS A 14 -9.27 -10.17 17.60
CA LYS A 14 -7.96 -10.69 17.24
C LYS A 14 -8.11 -12.13 16.75
N GLY A 15 -7.74 -12.41 15.51
CA GLY A 15 -7.86 -13.74 14.92
C GLY A 15 -7.11 -13.85 13.59
N ASP A 16 -7.32 -14.98 12.92
CA ASP A 16 -6.78 -15.29 11.59
C ASP A 16 -7.95 -15.39 10.59
N MET A 17 -7.90 -14.69 9.46
CA MET A 17 -8.98 -14.75 8.47
C MET A 17 -9.16 -16.14 7.83
N ARG A 18 -8.15 -17.02 7.95
CA ARG A 18 -8.23 -18.41 7.53
C ARG A 18 -9.13 -19.25 8.45
N ASP A 19 -9.26 -18.87 9.72
CA ASP A 19 -10.11 -19.53 10.71
C ASP A 19 -10.64 -18.52 11.74
N TRP A 20 -11.83 -17.98 11.48
CA TRP A 20 -12.46 -16.96 12.30
C TRP A 20 -12.81 -17.48 13.70
N PRO A 21 -12.38 -16.81 14.78
CA PRO A 21 -12.55 -17.31 16.15
C PRO A 21 -13.91 -16.99 16.80
N GLY A 22 -14.76 -16.17 16.18
CA GLY A 22 -16.10 -15.87 16.70
C GLY A 22 -17.07 -17.02 16.46
N THR A 23 -18.06 -17.17 17.35
CA THR A 23 -18.98 -18.32 17.40
C THR A 23 -20.42 -17.88 17.13
N GLY A 24 -21.08 -18.54 16.17
CA GLY A 24 -22.47 -18.27 15.81
C GLY A 24 -22.71 -16.99 14.99
N ASP A 25 -21.69 -16.17 14.79
CA ASP A 25 -21.78 -14.94 13.99
C ASP A 25 -22.10 -15.24 12.51
N THR A 26 -23.04 -14.48 11.96
CA THR A 26 -23.30 -14.43 10.52
C THR A 26 -23.54 -12.98 10.09
N PHE A 27 -23.03 -12.62 8.92
CA PHE A 27 -22.99 -11.25 8.40
C PHE A 27 -23.68 -11.15 7.04
N ASP A 28 -24.25 -9.97 6.78
CA ASP A 28 -24.84 -9.62 5.48
C ASP A 28 -23.75 -9.30 4.44
N ALA A 29 -22.56 -8.90 4.90
CA ALA A 29 -21.37 -8.73 4.07
C ALA A 29 -20.09 -9.15 4.83
N VAL A 30 -19.16 -9.79 4.11
CA VAL A 30 -17.78 -10.03 4.57
C VAL A 30 -16.85 -9.31 3.59
N VAL A 31 -15.94 -8.49 4.11
CA VAL A 31 -15.08 -7.60 3.31
C VAL A 31 -13.60 -7.83 3.64
N ILE A 32 -12.79 -8.10 2.62
CA ILE A 32 -11.33 -8.12 2.72
C ILE A 32 -10.79 -6.99 1.84
N ALA A 33 -10.45 -5.87 2.50
CA ALA A 33 -10.05 -4.61 1.87
C ALA A 33 -8.52 -4.42 1.84
N CYS A 34 -8.07 -3.36 1.16
CA CYS A 34 -6.67 -2.92 1.07
C CYS A 34 -5.71 -4.04 0.63
N CYS A 35 -6.17 -4.89 -0.27
CA CYS A 35 -5.45 -6.04 -0.81
C CYS A 35 -4.93 -7.02 0.27
N SER A 36 -5.55 -7.06 1.47
CA SER A 36 -5.07 -7.82 2.64
C SER A 36 -4.95 -9.34 2.40
N VAL A 37 -5.68 -9.89 1.41
CA VAL A 37 -5.49 -11.29 0.99
C VAL A 37 -4.07 -11.58 0.47
N SER A 38 -3.32 -10.56 0.05
CA SER A 38 -1.95 -10.72 -0.47
C SER A 38 -0.98 -11.33 0.56
N HIS A 39 -1.31 -11.25 1.86
CA HIS A 39 -0.59 -11.93 2.93
C HIS A 39 -0.84 -13.45 2.98
N MET A 40 -1.82 -13.99 2.24
CA MET A 40 -2.05 -15.42 2.09
C MET A 40 -1.10 -15.97 1.02
N LEU A 41 0.02 -16.53 1.48
CA LEU A 41 1.14 -16.96 0.63
C LEU A 41 0.83 -18.24 -0.17
N THR A 42 -0.03 -19.12 0.34
CA THR A 42 -0.37 -20.40 -0.31
C THR A 42 -1.78 -20.38 -0.90
N LEU A 43 -2.04 -21.26 -1.88
CA LEU A 43 -3.40 -21.47 -2.40
C LEU A 43 -4.34 -22.06 -1.33
N ASP A 44 -3.84 -22.91 -0.43
CA ASP A 44 -4.64 -23.50 0.66
C ASP A 44 -5.06 -22.47 1.70
N ASP A 45 -4.18 -21.51 2.04
CA ASP A 45 -4.52 -20.38 2.92
C ASP A 45 -5.64 -19.52 2.31
N ARG A 46 -5.56 -19.24 1.00
CA ARG A 46 -6.63 -18.53 0.28
C ARG A 46 -7.92 -19.35 0.26
N ARG A 47 -7.86 -20.64 -0.04
CA ARG A 47 -9.03 -21.55 -0.05
C ARG A 47 -9.71 -21.63 1.31
N ARG A 48 -8.93 -21.70 2.41
CA ARG A 48 -9.43 -21.65 3.79
C ARG A 48 -10.07 -20.29 4.11
N THR A 49 -9.45 -19.19 3.68
CA THR A 49 -10.02 -17.84 3.83
C THR A 49 -11.38 -17.72 3.12
N TRP A 50 -11.51 -18.26 1.90
CA TRP A 50 -12.77 -18.27 1.16
C TRP A 50 -13.85 -19.14 1.83
N ALA A 51 -13.48 -20.33 2.32
CA ALA A 51 -14.39 -21.21 3.05
C ALA A 51 -14.86 -20.56 4.37
N THR A 52 -13.96 -19.89 5.09
CA THR A 52 -14.30 -19.12 6.30
C THR A 52 -15.20 -17.93 5.97
N ALA A 53 -14.87 -17.12 4.95
CA ALA A 53 -15.73 -16.02 4.52
C ALA A 53 -17.14 -16.50 4.14
N PHE A 54 -17.25 -17.59 3.36
CA PHE A 54 -18.54 -18.17 2.98
C PHE A 54 -19.34 -18.69 4.18
N ARG A 55 -18.69 -19.38 5.13
CA ARG A 55 -19.32 -19.85 6.39
C ARG A 55 -19.90 -18.70 7.22
N LEU A 56 -19.31 -17.51 7.14
CA LEU A 56 -19.73 -16.32 7.88
C LEU A 56 -20.85 -15.53 7.19
N LEU A 57 -21.24 -15.87 5.96
CA LEU A 57 -22.34 -15.19 5.28
C LEU A 57 -23.70 -15.75 5.67
N ARG A 58 -24.68 -14.87 5.81
CA ARG A 58 -26.10 -15.23 5.78
C ARG A 58 -26.50 -15.65 4.36
N PRO A 59 -27.61 -16.42 4.19
CA PRO A 59 -28.21 -16.63 2.88
C PRO A 59 -28.48 -15.29 2.17
N GLY A 60 -27.93 -15.11 0.96
CA GLY A 60 -28.01 -13.86 0.20
C GLY A 60 -26.98 -12.78 0.58
N GLY A 61 -26.11 -13.03 1.56
CA GLY A 61 -25.01 -12.13 1.91
C GLY A 61 -23.91 -12.06 0.85
N VAL A 62 -23.12 -10.99 0.87
CA VAL A 62 -22.09 -10.71 -0.16
C VAL A 62 -20.66 -10.84 0.37
N PHE A 63 -19.80 -11.51 -0.40
CA PHE A 63 -18.36 -11.48 -0.16
C PHE A 63 -17.69 -10.46 -1.08
N ILE A 64 -16.99 -9.49 -0.49
CA ILE A 64 -16.29 -8.41 -1.21
C ILE A 64 -14.79 -8.56 -1.00
N LEU A 65 -14.04 -8.61 -2.10
CA LEU A 65 -12.61 -8.80 -2.11
C LEU A 65 -11.93 -7.73 -2.95
N ASP A 66 -11.02 -6.99 -2.33
CA ASP A 66 -10.06 -6.12 -3.01
C ASP A 66 -8.75 -6.88 -3.28
N VAL A 67 -8.28 -6.85 -4.54
CA VAL A 67 -7.05 -7.51 -5.00
C VAL A 67 -6.28 -6.63 -5.97
N ARG A 68 -4.95 -6.61 -5.83
CA ARG A 68 -4.06 -6.15 -6.90
C ARG A 68 -4.15 -7.15 -8.05
N VAL A 69 -4.66 -6.70 -9.19
CA VAL A 69 -4.41 -7.34 -10.48
C VAL A 69 -3.22 -6.63 -11.12
N PRO A 70 -1.99 -7.18 -11.05
CA PRO A 70 -0.87 -6.59 -11.74
C PRO A 70 -1.06 -6.75 -13.26
N ASP A 71 -0.75 -5.71 -14.03
CA ASP A 71 -0.53 -5.86 -15.46
C ASP A 71 0.70 -6.77 -15.65
N LEU A 72 0.45 -7.98 -16.14
CA LEU A 72 1.48 -9.00 -16.32
C LEU A 72 2.48 -8.64 -17.43
N ALA A 73 2.09 -7.81 -18.41
CA ALA A 73 3.01 -7.34 -19.44
C ALA A 73 3.99 -6.30 -18.86
N THR A 74 3.47 -5.31 -18.13
CA THR A 74 4.29 -4.34 -17.39
C THR A 74 5.18 -5.02 -16.35
N LEU A 75 4.66 -6.01 -15.61
CA LEU A 75 5.45 -6.76 -14.62
C LEU A 75 6.56 -7.59 -15.28
N ALA A 76 6.29 -8.27 -16.40
CA ALA A 76 7.28 -9.05 -17.12
C ALA A 76 8.40 -8.16 -17.70
N GLU A 77 8.08 -6.95 -18.17
CA GLU A 77 9.09 -6.01 -18.66
C GLU A 77 9.91 -5.39 -17.52
N ALA A 78 9.28 -5.07 -16.39
CA ALA A 78 9.98 -4.63 -15.18
C ALA A 78 10.96 -5.68 -14.61
N GLN A 79 10.80 -6.97 -14.98
CA GLN A 79 11.77 -8.03 -14.65
C GLN A 79 12.91 -8.18 -15.67
N ARG A 80 12.74 -7.70 -16.91
CA ARG A 80 13.77 -7.74 -17.96
C ARG A 80 14.71 -6.54 -17.91
N VAL A 81 14.15 -5.36 -17.61
CA VAL A 81 14.94 -4.15 -17.41
C VAL A 81 15.54 -4.19 -16.00
N ARG A 82 16.88 -4.15 -15.87
CA ARG A 82 17.52 -3.96 -14.55
C ARG A 82 16.88 -2.76 -13.85
N PRO A 83 16.57 -2.82 -12.53
CA PRO A 83 16.06 -1.68 -11.78
C PRO A 83 16.93 -0.46 -12.01
N ARG A 84 16.41 0.50 -12.78
CA ARG A 84 17.05 1.80 -12.96
C ARG A 84 16.69 2.59 -11.72
N ALA A 85 17.70 3.01 -10.96
CA ALA A 85 17.51 4.03 -9.96
C ALA A 85 17.06 5.30 -10.69
N PHE A 86 15.76 5.59 -10.66
CA PHE A 86 15.27 6.92 -11.03
C PHE A 86 15.89 7.90 -10.05
N VAL A 87 16.67 8.84 -10.56
CA VAL A 87 17.18 9.97 -9.79
C VAL A 87 16.20 11.11 -9.99
N ASP A 88 15.28 11.28 -9.04
CA ASP A 88 14.41 12.45 -9.01
C ASP A 88 15.20 13.63 -8.42
N LEU A 89 15.18 14.78 -9.10
CA LEU A 89 15.93 15.98 -8.74
C LEU A 89 14.97 17.07 -8.26
N ASP A 90 14.65 17.00 -6.96
CA ASP A 90 13.82 18.00 -6.29
C ASP A 90 14.72 19.20 -5.94
N ILE A 91 14.60 20.27 -6.74
CA ILE A 91 15.25 21.56 -6.52
C ILE A 91 14.30 22.40 -5.66
N ASP A 92 14.68 22.76 -4.43
CA ASP A 92 13.95 23.78 -3.69
C ASP A 92 14.17 25.16 -4.32
N ALA A 93 13.33 25.47 -5.30
CA ALA A 93 13.37 26.72 -6.05
C ALA A 93 12.81 27.90 -5.25
N THR A 94 12.29 27.69 -4.03
CA THR A 94 11.62 28.73 -3.26
C THR A 94 12.59 29.56 -2.43
N ARG A 95 13.36 30.43 -3.11
CA ARG A 95 14.12 31.49 -2.43
C ARG A 95 13.16 32.45 -1.74
N ARG A 96 12.99 32.32 -0.42
CA ARG A 96 12.06 33.15 0.37
C ARG A 96 12.64 34.50 0.73
N THR A 97 13.96 34.64 0.75
CA THR A 97 14.64 35.84 1.24
C THR A 97 15.82 36.28 0.35
N VAL A 98 15.96 37.59 0.14
CA VAL A 98 17.16 38.17 -0.50
C VAL A 98 18.35 38.00 0.46
N GLY A 99 19.41 37.32 0.01
CA GLY A 99 20.57 36.95 0.83
C GLY A 99 20.61 35.48 1.25
N GLU A 100 19.52 34.74 1.08
CA GLU A 100 19.47 33.29 1.33
C GLU A 100 20.28 32.55 0.25
N GLU A 101 21.19 31.65 0.65
CA GLU A 101 21.93 30.80 -0.30
C GLU A 101 21.02 29.65 -0.77
N ALA A 102 20.62 29.65 -2.04
CA ALA A 102 19.67 28.67 -2.60
C ALA A 102 20.30 27.26 -2.72
N ARG A 103 20.10 26.39 -1.73
CA ARG A 103 20.95 25.20 -1.55
C ARG A 103 20.26 23.97 -0.91
N LEU A 104 19.26 23.38 -1.58
CA LEU A 104 18.96 21.94 -1.43
C LEU A 104 18.59 21.31 -2.78
N LEU A 105 19.45 20.40 -3.27
CA LEU A 105 19.07 19.42 -4.28
C LEU A 105 18.81 18.10 -3.56
N ARG A 106 17.57 17.64 -3.54
CA ARG A 106 17.21 16.31 -3.03
C ARG A 106 17.22 15.35 -4.21
N CYS A 107 18.26 14.52 -4.29
CA CYS A 107 18.27 13.40 -5.21
C CYS A 107 17.60 12.20 -4.52
N THR A 108 16.44 11.77 -5.01
CA THR A 108 15.82 10.51 -4.55
C THR A 108 16.16 9.41 -5.54
N ALA A 109 16.89 8.39 -5.10
CA ALA A 109 17.23 7.21 -5.90
C ALA A 109 16.50 5.97 -5.35
N THR A 110 15.51 5.48 -6.08
CA THR A 110 14.69 4.33 -5.67
C THR A 110 15.05 3.08 -6.46
N THR A 111 15.56 2.06 -5.78
CA THR A 111 15.65 0.69 -6.31
C THR A 111 14.40 -0.07 -5.86
N ASN A 112 13.64 -0.62 -6.80
CA ASN A 112 12.48 -1.46 -6.49
C ASN A 112 12.85 -2.93 -6.73
N GLU A 113 12.54 -3.79 -5.77
CA GLU A 113 12.67 -5.25 -5.86
C GLU A 113 11.27 -5.88 -5.71
N PRO A 114 10.47 -5.95 -6.80
CA PRO A 114 9.07 -6.35 -6.72
C PRO A 114 8.86 -7.76 -6.15
N HIS A 115 9.84 -8.65 -6.37
CA HIS A 115 9.85 -10.04 -5.91
C HIS A 115 10.05 -10.17 -4.39
N LEU A 116 10.58 -9.15 -3.72
CA LEU A 116 10.70 -9.06 -2.25
C LEU A 116 9.70 -8.09 -1.62
N GLN A 117 8.88 -7.41 -2.43
CA GLN A 117 8.02 -6.29 -2.02
C GLN A 117 8.81 -5.16 -1.30
N ARG A 118 10.09 -4.96 -1.68
CA ARG A 118 10.98 -3.97 -1.07
C ARG A 118 11.25 -2.80 -2.02
N ALA A 119 11.28 -1.60 -1.47
CA ALA A 119 11.78 -0.40 -2.13
C ALA A 119 12.92 0.21 -1.29
N ASP A 120 14.14 0.20 -1.83
CA ASP A 120 15.29 0.84 -1.22
C ASP A 120 15.40 2.28 -1.74
N VAL A 121 15.14 3.24 -0.86
CA VAL A 121 15.18 4.67 -1.18
C VAL A 121 16.44 5.30 -0.61
N ARG A 122 17.31 5.82 -1.47
CA ARG A 122 18.47 6.63 -1.08
C ARG A 122 18.15 8.10 -1.29
N LEU A 123 18.31 8.90 -0.24
CA LEU A 123 18.21 10.35 -0.28
C LEU A 123 19.62 10.92 -0.24
N LEU A 124 20.01 11.68 -1.26
CA LEU A 124 21.23 12.48 -1.25
C LEU A 124 20.82 13.95 -1.15
N TYR A 125 21.50 14.68 -0.27
CA TYR A 125 21.32 16.12 -0.08
C TYR A 125 22.65 16.79 -0.42
N ASP A 126 22.65 17.66 -1.43
CA ASP A 126 23.86 18.40 -1.82
C ASP A 126 23.61 19.92 -1.83
N ARG A 127 24.70 20.67 -1.62
CA ARG A 127 24.74 22.09 -1.28
C ARG A 127 25.54 22.87 -2.33
N PHE A 128 25.09 22.84 -3.59
CA PHE A 128 25.75 23.49 -4.73
C PHE A 128 26.05 24.97 -4.51
N ASP A 129 27.16 25.46 -5.06
CA ASP A 129 27.41 26.90 -5.28
C ASP A 129 27.02 27.22 -6.73
N GLN A 130 26.21 28.26 -6.94
CA GLN A 130 25.82 28.69 -8.29
C GLN A 130 27.02 29.06 -9.17
N ARG A 131 28.16 29.44 -8.57
CA ARG A 131 29.42 29.72 -9.28
C ARG A 131 30.07 28.50 -9.92
N ALA A 132 29.68 27.29 -9.55
CA ALA A 132 30.21 26.04 -10.09
C ALA A 132 29.36 25.44 -11.23
N LEU A 133 28.28 26.11 -11.64
CA LEU A 133 27.31 25.66 -12.65
C LEU A 133 27.21 26.61 -13.86
N ALA A 134 28.16 27.55 -13.99
CA ALA A 134 28.24 28.57 -15.04
C ALA A 134 29.45 28.36 -15.95
#